data_AF-A0A374W591-F1
#
_entry.id   AF-A0A374W591-F1
#
_cell.length_a   1.000
_cell.length_b   1.000
_cell.length_c   1.000
_cell.angle_alpha   90.00
_cell.angle_beta   90.00
_cell.angle_gamma   90.00
#
_symmetry.space_group_name_H-M   'P 1'
#
loop_
_entity.id
_entity.type
_entity.pdbx_description
1 polymer ?
#
loop_
_entity_poly.entity_id
_entity_poly.type
_entity_poly.pdbx_seq_one_letter_code
_entity_poly.pdbx_strand_id
1 'polypeptide(L)'
;MSNDRCCSSEIEVLFASNDNLTVMRWFDFLKYEGSGPQYVSFRFELKTPTFMVKTKFDSDIREIIRFKNELKHTRGNRLIKFRPLGEYLLVNIETEGVNRIIVSGDISDMQMPQSSLSFSFEINNEMVISLTNGLETVCKYLSL
;
A
#
# COMPACT_ATOMS: atom_id res chain seq x y z
N MET A 1 17.90 27.18 -23.85
CA MET A 1 16.90 27.59 -22.83
C MET A 1 15.56 27.30 -23.47
N SER A 2 14.87 26.23 -23.12
CA SER A 2 14.15 26.04 -21.84
C SER A 2 14.37 24.64 -21.27
N ASN A 3 14.86 24.61 -20.02
CA ASN A 3 14.75 23.43 -19.16
C ASN A 3 13.32 23.43 -18.61
N ASP A 4 12.39 22.80 -19.32
CA ASP A 4 11.12 22.42 -18.72
C ASP A 4 11.41 21.22 -17.81
N ARG A 5 11.74 21.52 -16.55
CA ARG A 5 11.60 20.55 -15.47
C ARG A 5 10.11 20.22 -15.40
N CYS A 6 9.72 19.18 -16.10
CA CYS A 6 8.49 18.46 -15.78
C CYS A 6 8.73 17.88 -14.39
N CYS A 7 8.32 18.60 -13.35
CA CYS A 7 8.11 18.00 -12.04
C CYS A 7 6.95 17.02 -12.20
N SER A 8 7.22 15.81 -12.72
CA SER A 8 6.34 14.70 -12.43
C SER A 8 6.44 14.49 -10.94
N SER A 9 5.50 15.04 -10.18
CA SER A 9 5.26 14.54 -8.84
C SER A 9 4.87 13.07 -9.02
N GLU A 10 5.84 12.17 -8.93
CA GLU A 10 5.59 10.73 -8.88
C GLU A 10 4.63 10.52 -7.72
N ILE A 11 3.39 10.13 -8.03
CA ILE A 11 2.40 9.87 -7.00
C ILE A 11 2.83 8.62 -6.27
N GLU A 12 3.03 8.77 -4.97
CA GLU A 12 3.44 7.70 -4.09
C GLU A 12 2.57 7.63 -2.84
N VAL A 13 2.48 6.42 -2.31
CA VAL A 13 1.90 6.12 -1.01
C VAL A 13 3.04 5.61 -0.15
N LEU A 14 3.41 6.39 0.86
CA LEU A 14 4.53 6.08 1.75
C LEU A 14 4.02 5.91 3.17
N PHE A 15 4.48 4.85 3.83
CA PHE A 15 4.27 4.68 5.27
C PHE A 15 5.50 4.06 5.93
N ALA A 16 5.75 4.47 7.16
CA ALA A 16 6.93 4.11 7.93
C ALA A 16 6.52 3.76 9.36
N SER A 17 7.29 2.89 9.99
CA SER A 17 7.18 2.59 11.40
C SER A 17 7.50 3.81 12.26
N ASN A 18 7.02 3.82 13.51
CA ASN A 18 7.26 4.92 14.45
C ASN A 18 8.75 5.24 14.69
N ASP A 19 9.62 4.24 14.51
CA ASP A 19 11.09 4.36 14.62
C ASP A 19 11.79 4.64 13.28
N ASN A 20 11.05 4.74 12.17
CA ASN A 20 11.52 4.90 10.79
C ASN A 20 12.47 3.79 10.28
N LEU A 21 12.54 2.65 10.98
CA LEU A 21 13.39 1.53 10.56
C LEU A 21 12.71 0.66 9.49
N THR A 22 11.38 0.65 9.46
CA THR A 22 10.59 -0.04 8.45
C THR A 22 9.87 0.99 7.58
N VAL A 23 10.01 0.87 6.27
CA VAL A 23 9.40 1.77 5.29
C VAL A 23 8.75 0.94 4.19
N MET A 24 7.49 1.24 3.92
CA MET A 24 6.74 0.67 2.80
C MET A 24 6.30 1.78 1.85
N ARG A 25 6.56 1.59 0.56
CA ARG A 25 6.33 2.58 -0.50
C ARG A 25 5.64 1.94 -1.68
N TRP A 26 4.54 2.54 -2.14
CA TRP A 26 3.83 2.15 -3.36
C TRP A 26 3.87 3.31 -4.34
N PHE A 27 4.25 3.08 -5.59
CA PHE A 27 4.51 4.14 -6.57
C PHE A 27 4.39 3.60 -8.01
N ASP A 28 4.62 4.46 -9.01
CA ASP A 28 4.49 4.13 -10.43
C ASP A 28 3.12 3.52 -10.78
N PHE A 29 2.06 4.14 -10.28
CA PHE A 29 0.69 3.68 -10.49
C PHE A 29 0.24 3.84 -11.96
N LEU A 30 -0.23 2.75 -12.56
CA LEU A 30 -0.73 2.71 -13.93
C LEU A 30 -2.10 2.02 -13.98
N LYS A 31 -3.10 2.69 -14.54
CA LYS A 31 -4.42 2.12 -14.79
C LYS A 31 -4.47 1.45 -16.16
N TYR A 32 -5.07 0.27 -16.21
CA TYR A 32 -5.31 -0.46 -17.45
C TYR A 32 -6.82 -0.61 -17.66
N GLU A 33 -7.31 -0.05 -18.76
CA GLU A 33 -8.71 -0.11 -19.18
C GLU A 33 -8.84 -1.04 -20.39
N GLY A 34 -9.79 -1.96 -20.37
CA GLY A 34 -10.07 -2.90 -21.45
C GLY A 34 -11.46 -3.50 -21.33
N SER A 35 -11.82 -4.44 -22.21
CA SER A 35 -13.10 -5.17 -22.17
C SER A 35 -13.23 -6.16 -20.99
N GLY A 36 -12.18 -6.30 -20.18
CA GLY A 36 -12.11 -7.15 -18.99
C GLY A 36 -12.07 -6.36 -17.67
N PRO A 37 -11.77 -7.02 -16.53
CA PRO A 37 -11.67 -6.35 -15.23
C PRO A 37 -10.61 -5.26 -15.28
N GLN A 38 -10.96 -4.07 -14.80
CA GLN A 38 -10.05 -2.93 -14.77
C GLN A 38 -9.08 -3.09 -13.58
N TYR A 39 -7.79 -2.96 -13.84
CA TYR A 39 -6.74 -3.14 -12.84
C TYR A 39 -5.80 -1.95 -12.78
N VAL A 40 -5.20 -1.78 -11.61
CA VAL A 40 -4.12 -0.83 -11.34
C VAL A 40 -2.87 -1.62 -11.06
N SER A 41 -1.83 -1.29 -11.80
CA SER A 41 -0.49 -1.79 -11.57
C SER A 41 0.32 -0.78 -10.78
N PHE A 42 1.15 -1.23 -9.85
CA PHE A 42 2.02 -0.36 -9.07
C PHE A 42 3.29 -1.11 -8.65
N ARG A 43 4.36 -0.34 -8.44
CA ARG A 43 5.58 -0.84 -7.79
C ARG A 43 5.42 -0.77 -6.29
N PHE A 44 5.97 -1.78 -5.63
CA PHE A 44 5.94 -1.94 -4.19
C PHE A 44 7.36 -2.14 -3.69
N GLU A 45 7.73 -1.38 -2.67
CA GLU A 45 8.96 -1.53 -1.92
C GLU A 45 8.65 -1.67 -0.43
N LEU A 46 9.22 -2.68 0.21
CA LEU A 46 9.24 -2.82 1.66
C LEU A 46 10.69 -2.98 2.10
N LYS A 47 11.15 -2.07 2.94
CA LYS A 47 12.45 -2.13 3.60
C LYS A 47 12.21 -2.34 5.09
N THR A 48 12.75 -3.42 5.64
CA THR A 48 12.76 -3.71 7.08
C THR A 48 14.23 -3.78 7.56
N PRO A 49 14.48 -3.91 8.87
CA PRO A 49 15.84 -4.18 9.37
C PRO A 49 16.43 -5.51 8.89
N THR A 50 15.58 -6.48 8.53
CA THR A 50 16.00 -7.86 8.23
C THR A 50 16.03 -8.16 6.73
N PHE A 51 15.19 -7.50 5.93
CA PHE A 51 15.11 -7.75 4.49
C PHE A 51 14.61 -6.53 3.72
N MET A 52 14.77 -6.59 2.40
CA MET A 52 14.19 -5.63 1.48
C MET A 52 13.52 -6.39 0.33
N VAL A 53 12.29 -6.01 0.01
CA VAL A 53 11.54 -6.51 -1.14
C VAL A 53 11.25 -5.34 -2.08
N LYS A 54 11.46 -5.57 -3.38
CA LYS A 54 11.02 -4.69 -4.46
C LYS A 54 10.32 -5.52 -5.51
N THR A 55 9.06 -5.22 -5.79
CA THR A 55 8.27 -6.00 -6.74
C THR A 55 7.18 -5.14 -7.38
N LYS A 56 6.41 -5.74 -8.28
CA LYS A 56 5.27 -5.13 -8.97
C LYS A 56 4.03 -5.94 -8.63
N PHE A 57 2.96 -5.24 -8.27
CA PHE A 57 1.65 -5.84 -8.03
C PHE A 57 0.61 -5.22 -8.95
N ASP A 58 -0.40 -6.01 -9.25
CA ASP A 58 -1.61 -5.58 -9.90
C ASP A 58 -2.76 -5.71 -8.88
N SER A 59 -3.75 -4.83 -8.90
CA SER A 59 -4.93 -4.90 -8.04
C SER A 59 -6.17 -4.56 -8.85
N ASP A 60 -7.30 -5.20 -8.54
CA ASP A 60 -8.59 -4.75 -9.06
C ASP A 60 -8.85 -3.34 -8.50
N ILE A 61 -9.30 -2.42 -9.36
CA ILE A 61 -9.63 -1.05 -8.94
C ILE A 61 -10.57 -1.01 -7.72
N ARG A 62 -11.51 -1.96 -7.64
CA ARG A 62 -12.46 -2.07 -6.52
C ARG A 62 -11.77 -2.41 -5.20
N GLU A 63 -10.67 -3.15 -5.22
CA GLU A 63 -9.88 -3.48 -4.01
C GLU A 63 -9.19 -2.23 -3.46
N ILE A 64 -8.56 -1.42 -4.33
CA ILE A 64 -7.94 -0.15 -3.94
C ILE A 64 -8.98 0.81 -3.37
N ILE A 65 -10.11 0.98 -4.06
CA ILE A 65 -11.21 1.86 -3.60
C ILE A 65 -11.74 1.38 -2.24
N ARG A 66 -11.98 0.08 -2.09
CA ARG A 66 -12.47 -0.51 -0.85
C ARG A 66 -11.47 -0.30 0.29
N PHE A 67 -10.20 -0.61 0.08
CA PHE A 67 -9.16 -0.46 1.10
C PHE A 67 -9.06 0.98 1.59
N LYS A 68 -8.98 1.94 0.66
CA LYS A 68 -9.01 3.38 0.97
C LYS A 68 -10.23 3.76 1.81
N ASN A 69 -11.42 3.28 1.44
CA ASN A 69 -12.65 3.62 2.15
C ASN A 69 -12.72 2.98 3.54
N GLU A 70 -12.18 1.77 3.72
CA GLU A 70 -12.07 1.13 5.03
C GLU A 70 -11.11 1.91 5.95
N LEU A 71 -10.01 2.46 5.41
CA LEU A 71 -9.05 3.27 6.17
C LEU A 71 -9.63 4.59 6.70
N LYS A 72 -10.60 5.19 6.01
CA LYS A 72 -11.32 6.38 6.52
C LYS A 72 -12.07 6.12 7.83
N HIS A 73 -12.31 4.85 8.17
CA HIS A 73 -13.13 4.43 9.30
C HIS A 73 -12.33 3.62 10.32
N THR A 74 -11.05 3.95 10.53
CA THR A 74 -10.19 3.38 11.58
C THR A 74 -10.51 4.00 12.94
N ARG A 75 -11.58 3.53 13.58
CA ARG A 75 -11.87 3.82 14.99
C ARG A 75 -12.15 2.53 15.75
N GLY A 76 -11.67 2.45 16.99
CA GLY A 76 -11.84 1.28 17.85
C GLY A 76 -11.04 0.07 17.38
N ASN A 77 -11.45 -1.13 17.79
CA ASN A 77 -10.77 -2.36 17.41
C ASN A 77 -11.19 -2.80 16.02
N ARG A 78 -10.29 -2.76 15.04
CA ARG A 78 -10.61 -3.08 13.64
C ARG A 78 -9.43 -3.68 12.92
N LEU A 79 -9.71 -4.65 12.05
CA LEU A 79 -8.76 -5.25 11.13
C LEU A 79 -9.16 -4.91 9.69
N ILE A 80 -8.29 -4.21 8.98
CA ILE A 80 -8.42 -3.86 7.56
C ILE A 80 -7.43 -4.70 6.78
N LYS A 81 -7.86 -5.28 5.66
CA LYS A 81 -7.02 -6.16 4.84
C LYS A 81 -6.92 -5.65 3.41
N PHE A 82 -5.72 -5.66 2.88
CA PHE A 82 -5.46 -5.41 1.46
C PHE A 82 -4.71 -6.60 0.86
N ARG A 83 -5.25 -7.11 -0.26
CA ARG A 83 -4.75 -8.29 -0.97
C ARG A 83 -4.85 -8.06 -2.49
N PRO A 84 -3.87 -7.37 -3.10
CA PRO A 84 -3.92 -7.10 -4.53
C PRO A 84 -3.71 -8.40 -5.33
N LEU A 85 -4.64 -8.71 -6.26
CA LEU A 85 -4.69 -9.87 -7.16
C LEU A 85 -4.07 -11.17 -6.62
N GLY A 86 -4.62 -11.64 -5.49
CA GLY A 86 -4.71 -13.07 -5.24
C GLY A 86 -3.48 -13.74 -4.63
N GLU A 87 -3.05 -13.28 -3.44
CA GLU A 87 -2.30 -14.06 -2.42
C GLU A 87 -0.78 -13.85 -2.31
N TYR A 88 -0.17 -13.02 -3.16
CA TYR A 88 1.27 -12.75 -3.07
C TYR A 88 1.64 -11.59 -2.14
N LEU A 89 0.67 -10.73 -1.82
CA LEU A 89 0.80 -9.69 -0.82
C LEU A 89 -0.43 -9.69 0.08
N LEU A 90 -0.20 -9.73 1.37
CA LEU A 90 -1.17 -9.38 2.38
C LEU A 90 -0.65 -8.18 3.16
N VAL A 91 -1.46 -7.13 3.27
CA VAL A 91 -1.26 -6.06 4.24
C VAL A 91 -2.48 -6.02 5.16
N ASN A 92 -2.23 -6.17 6.45
CA ASN A 92 -3.19 -6.02 7.52
C ASN A 92 -2.89 -4.72 8.26
N ILE A 93 -3.93 -3.93 8.54
CA ILE A 93 -3.85 -2.78 9.44
C ILE A 93 -4.83 -3.04 10.56
N GLU A 94 -4.29 -3.28 11.75
CA GLU A 94 -5.03 -3.57 12.95
C GLU A 94 -4.95 -2.39 13.92
N THR A 95 -6.10 -1.86 14.30
CA THR A 95 -6.20 -0.85 15.35
C THR A 95 -6.57 -1.55 16.66
N GLU A 96 -5.76 -1.38 17.70
CA GLU A 96 -6.00 -1.90 19.05
C GLU A 96 -6.18 -0.73 20.03
N GLY A 97 -7.39 -0.56 20.55
CA GLY A 97 -7.72 0.54 21.46
C GLY A 97 -7.68 1.91 20.77
N VAL A 98 -7.15 2.93 21.46
CA VAL A 98 -7.19 4.33 20.99
C VAL A 98 -5.91 4.73 20.23
N ASN A 99 -4.78 4.10 20.52
CA ASN A 99 -3.47 4.62 20.10
C ASN A 99 -2.53 3.61 19.45
N ARG A 100 -2.89 2.31 19.39
CA ARG A 100 -1.98 1.30 18.84
C ARG A 100 -2.46 0.84 17.48
N ILE A 101 -1.61 1.00 16.48
CA ILE A 101 -1.90 0.59 15.11
C ILE A 101 -0.77 -0.28 14.60
N ILE A 102 -1.07 -1.53 14.34
CA ILE A 102 -0.13 -2.53 13.89
C ILE A 102 -0.35 -2.74 12.39
N VAL A 103 0.72 -2.62 11.62
CA VAL A 103 0.76 -3.03 10.22
C VAL A 103 1.51 -4.33 10.13
N SER A 104 0.86 -5.38 9.63
CA SER A 104 1.47 -6.69 9.48
C SER A 104 1.09 -7.31 8.14
N GLY A 105 1.78 -8.37 7.76
CA GLY A 105 1.51 -9.00 6.49
C GLY A 105 2.55 -10.01 6.06
N ASP A 106 2.37 -10.49 4.85
CA ASP A 106 3.24 -11.45 4.20
C ASP A 106 3.40 -11.11 2.73
N ILE A 107 4.58 -11.42 2.21
CA ILE A 107 4.91 -11.34 0.80
C ILE A 107 5.38 -12.72 0.37
N SER A 108 4.62 -13.37 -0.50
CA SER A 108 4.92 -14.71 -1.01
C SER A 108 5.63 -14.61 -2.36
N ASP A 109 6.59 -15.50 -2.59
CA ASP A 109 7.25 -15.61 -3.88
C ASP A 109 6.27 -16.17 -4.93
N MET A 110 6.18 -15.50 -6.09
CA MET A 110 5.26 -15.89 -7.16
C MET A 110 5.62 -17.24 -7.82
N GLN A 111 6.90 -17.62 -7.78
CA GLN A 111 7.40 -18.89 -8.30
C GLN A 111 7.41 -19.99 -7.24
N MET A 112 7.50 -19.62 -5.96
CA MET A 112 7.50 -20.54 -4.82
C MET A 112 6.58 -20.04 -3.69
N PRO A 113 5.25 -20.20 -3.80
CA PRO A 113 4.28 -19.61 -2.85
C PRO A 113 4.47 -20.06 -1.38
N GLN A 114 5.03 -21.26 -1.15
CA GLN A 114 5.40 -21.73 0.19
C GLN A 114 6.56 -20.95 0.85
N SER A 115 7.27 -20.10 0.09
CA SER A 115 8.30 -19.20 0.60
C SER A 115 7.71 -17.80 0.77
N SER A 116 7.55 -17.36 2.01
CA SER A 116 7.02 -16.03 2.32
C SER A 116 7.90 -15.26 3.31
N LEU A 117 7.91 -13.95 3.15
CA LEU A 117 8.50 -13.00 4.08
C LEU A 117 7.38 -12.32 4.85
N SER A 118 7.35 -12.54 6.17
CA SER A 118 6.40 -11.86 7.04
C SER A 118 7.00 -10.58 7.62
N PHE A 119 6.15 -9.57 7.83
CA PHE A 119 6.52 -8.32 8.49
C PHE A 119 5.45 -7.92 9.51
N SER A 120 5.87 -7.17 10.52
CA SER A 120 4.98 -6.55 11.50
C SER A 120 5.70 -5.35 12.11
N PHE A 121 5.02 -4.20 12.14
CA PHE A 121 5.55 -2.97 12.73
C PHE A 121 4.41 -2.06 13.20
N GLU A 122 4.73 -1.16 14.13
CA GLU A 122 3.77 -0.20 14.68
C GLU A 122 3.86 1.14 13.95
N ILE A 123 2.70 1.71 13.66
CA ILE A 123 2.55 3.07 13.10
C ILE A 123 1.67 3.91 14.02
N ASN A 124 1.68 5.23 13.80
CA ASN A 124 0.81 6.16 14.51
C ASN A 124 -0.39 6.58 13.65
N ASN A 125 -1.31 7.33 14.25
CA ASN A 125 -2.50 7.86 13.57
C ASN A 125 -2.16 8.78 12.37
N GLU A 126 -1.07 9.55 12.45
CA GLU A 126 -0.64 10.44 11.37
C GLU A 126 -0.25 9.64 10.12
N MET A 127 0.38 8.48 10.30
CA MET A 127 0.74 7.58 9.20
C MET A 127 -0.50 6.95 8.54
N VAL A 128 -1.55 6.61 9.30
CA VAL A 128 -2.81 6.14 8.71
C VAL A 128 -3.50 7.25 7.92
N ILE A 129 -3.49 8.48 8.42
CA ILE A 129 -4.02 9.64 7.69
C ILE A 129 -3.21 9.86 6.41
N SER A 130 -1.88 9.82 6.48
CA SER A 130 -0.99 9.95 5.32
C SER A 130 -1.27 8.87 4.27
N LEU A 131 -1.37 7.61 4.70
CA LEU A 131 -1.73 6.47 3.84
C LEU A 131 -3.09 6.69 3.15
N THR A 132 -4.10 7.12 3.92
CA THR A 132 -5.45 7.39 3.38
C THR A 132 -5.42 8.50 2.34
N ASN A 133 -4.72 9.60 2.61
CA ASN A 133 -4.58 10.74 1.70
C ASN A 133 -3.77 10.40 0.45
N GLY A 134 -2.73 9.57 0.60
CA GLY A 134 -1.96 9.04 -0.53
C GLY A 134 -2.84 8.23 -1.47
N LEU A 135 -3.62 7.29 -0.93
CA LEU A 135 -4.57 6.50 -1.71
C LEU A 135 -5.69 7.34 -2.33
N GLU A 136 -6.16 8.40 -1.66
CA GLU A 136 -7.08 9.36 -2.26
C GLU A 136 -6.48 10.08 -3.47
N THR A 137 -5.22 10.50 -3.37
CA THR A 137 -4.50 11.13 -4.48
C THR A 137 -4.33 10.16 -5.64
N VAL A 138 -3.98 8.89 -5.38
CA VAL A 138 -3.92 7.83 -6.38
C VAL A 138 -5.26 7.65 -7.09
N CYS A 139 -6.36 7.50 -6.34
CA CYS A 139 -7.70 7.36 -6.94
C CYS A 139 -8.05 8.56 -7.82
N LYS A 140 -7.77 9.79 -7.37
CA LYS A 140 -8.04 11.01 -8.17
C LYS A 140 -7.21 11.03 -9.45
N TYR A 141 -5.92 10.71 -9.36
CA TYR A 141 -5.01 10.68 -10.51
C TYR A 141 -5.42 9.65 -11.56
N LEU A 142 -5.79 8.45 -11.11
CA LEU A 142 -6.22 7.36 -11.98
C LEU A 142 -7.70 7.47 -12.39
N SER A 143 -8.43 8.50 -11.93
CA SER A 143 -9.88 8.65 -12.16
C SER A 143 -10.66 7.39 -11.74
N LEU A 144 -10.51 6.98 -10.48
CA LEU A 144 -11.14 5.83 -9.82
C LEU A 144 -12.25 6.23 -8.84
#